data_AF-A0A4R4U4D3-F1
#
_entry.id   AF-A0A4R4U4D3-F1
#
_cell.length_a   1.000
_cell.length_b   1.000
_cell.length_c   1.000
_cell.angle_alpha   90.00
_cell.angle_beta   90.00
_cell.angle_gamma   90.00
#
_symmetry.space_group_name_H-M   'P 1'
#
loop_
_entity.id
_entity.type
_entity.pdbx_description
1 polymer ?
#
loop_
_entity_poly.entity_id
_entity_poly.type
_entity_poly.pdbx_seq_one_letter_code
_entity_poly.pdbx_strand_id
1 'polypeptide(L)'
;MWHTSSSATWGASSAPTDIVKGRRMTQFQALAGYVGQLQQKGMWCWNAATVSVAHHYNKGTDWTQCNLATAVLNDKYSGWFTQNPGQPKFDCCGPNGGPWNCNEGWWPDEGPLQKVGHKADGPRLGVLPKQEIAQEVTGNRPVLVNIAWAGGGGHIVNIFGHSHLADGTVTDVWVHDPWDGTYIIPYEELRDKYKTNGTWTASMKSQP
;
A
#
# COMPACT_ATOMS: atom_id res chain seq x y z
N MET A 1 -21.91 70.60 11.05
CA MET A 1 -21.89 69.94 9.72
C MET A 1 -21.27 68.56 9.89
N TRP A 2 -22.00 67.56 9.37
CA TRP A 2 -21.66 66.15 9.12
C TRP A 2 -20.23 65.96 8.51
N HIS A 3 -19.50 64.84 8.55
CA HIS A 3 -19.79 63.41 8.71
C HIS A 3 -18.55 62.64 9.22
N THR A 4 -18.80 61.39 9.62
CA THR A 4 -17.96 60.26 10.05
C THR A 4 -16.85 59.83 9.08
N SER A 5 -15.81 59.13 9.57
CA SER A 5 -15.61 57.69 9.31
C SER A 5 -14.36 57.11 9.99
N SER A 6 -14.55 55.86 10.43
CA SER A 6 -13.68 54.97 11.21
C SER A 6 -12.74 54.14 10.33
N SER A 7 -11.54 53.82 10.82
CA SER A 7 -10.70 52.73 10.29
C SER A 7 -10.51 51.64 11.34
N ALA A 8 -11.10 50.47 11.07
CA ALA A 8 -11.06 49.28 11.89
C ALA A 8 -9.72 48.54 11.76
N THR A 9 -9.17 48.14 12.89
CA THR A 9 -8.04 47.21 13.04
C THR A 9 -8.50 45.78 12.72
N TRP A 10 -7.77 45.09 11.84
CA TRP A 10 -7.97 43.66 11.57
C TRP A 10 -7.50 42.83 12.76
N GLY A 11 -8.46 42.35 13.56
CA GLY A 11 -8.25 41.38 14.62
C GLY A 11 -8.02 39.98 14.05
N ALA A 12 -7.09 39.26 14.68
CA ALA A 12 -6.93 37.82 14.51
C ALA A 12 -8.28 37.13 14.81
N SER A 13 -8.80 36.40 13.83
CA SER A 13 -10.00 35.58 14.01
C SER A 13 -9.67 34.37 14.86
N SER A 14 -10.06 34.42 16.13
CA SER A 14 -10.20 33.28 17.01
C SER A 14 -11.38 32.42 16.53
N ALA A 15 -11.12 31.17 16.15
CA ALA A 15 -12.17 30.20 15.87
C ALA A 15 -12.98 29.91 17.17
N PRO A 16 -14.31 29.75 17.09
CA PRO A 16 -15.15 29.63 18.28
C PRO A 16 -14.95 28.30 18.99
N THR A 17 -14.79 28.38 20.31
CA THR A 17 -14.95 27.27 21.25
C THR A 17 -16.42 26.89 21.34
N ASP A 18 -16.84 25.86 20.62
CA ASP A 18 -18.13 25.19 20.88
C ASP A 18 -17.91 23.71 21.18
N ILE A 19 -17.90 23.43 22.48
CA ILE A 19 -17.99 22.12 23.10
C ILE A 19 -19.41 21.60 22.84
N VAL A 20 -19.60 20.85 21.75
CA VAL A 20 -20.80 20.03 21.53
C VAL A 20 -20.44 18.57 21.75
N LYS A 21 -20.77 18.05 22.93
CA LYS A 21 -20.98 16.63 23.29
C LYS A 21 -20.30 15.56 22.39
N GLY A 22 -19.10 15.13 22.79
CA GLY A 22 -18.76 13.70 22.85
C GLY A 22 -18.38 12.93 21.58
N ARG A 23 -18.22 13.55 20.40
CA ARG A 23 -17.46 12.91 19.31
C ARG A 23 -16.01 13.38 19.36
N ARG A 24 -15.09 12.49 19.76
CA ARG A 24 -13.65 12.67 19.50
C ARG A 24 -13.49 12.87 17.99
N MET A 25 -13.05 14.04 17.56
CA MET A 25 -12.70 14.28 16.15
C MET A 25 -11.57 13.31 15.81
N THR A 26 -11.85 12.30 14.99
CA THR A 26 -10.80 11.45 14.43
C THR A 26 -9.96 12.29 13.47
N GLN A 27 -8.67 12.40 13.78
CA GLN A 27 -7.67 12.98 12.89
C GLN A 27 -7.25 11.92 11.87
N PHE A 28 -6.64 12.33 10.77
CA PHE A 28 -6.15 11.40 9.76
C PHE A 28 -4.82 11.87 9.17
N GLN A 29 -4.07 10.92 8.65
CA GLN A 29 -2.85 11.17 7.88
C GLN A 29 -2.76 10.15 6.76
N ALA A 30 -2.42 10.60 5.56
CA ALA A 30 -2.25 9.74 4.40
C ALA A 30 -1.08 10.23 3.54
N LEU A 31 -0.51 9.31 2.77
CA LEU A 31 0.55 9.58 1.81
C LEU A 31 0.03 10.49 0.70
N ALA A 32 0.58 11.70 0.60
CA ALA A 32 0.12 12.70 -0.35
C ALA A 32 0.35 12.23 -1.80
N GLY A 33 -0.74 12.19 -2.58
CA GLY A 33 -0.68 11.80 -3.99
C GLY A 33 -0.41 10.31 -4.23
N TYR A 34 -0.56 9.46 -3.21
CA TYR A 34 -0.52 8.01 -3.37
C TYR A 34 -1.69 7.56 -4.27
N VAL A 35 -1.36 6.82 -5.33
CA VAL A 35 -2.34 6.24 -6.25
C VAL A 35 -2.02 4.76 -6.39
N GLY A 36 -2.87 3.91 -5.82
CA GLY A 36 -2.75 2.47 -5.95
C GLY A 36 -3.24 1.95 -7.31
N GLN A 37 -2.69 0.82 -7.74
CA GLN A 37 -3.08 0.13 -8.97
C GLN A 37 -3.97 -1.09 -8.68
N LEU A 38 -5.02 -1.24 -9.48
CA LEU A 38 -5.74 -2.50 -9.60
C LEU A 38 -4.88 -3.54 -10.32
N GLN A 39 -4.99 -4.80 -9.93
CA GLN A 39 -4.22 -5.88 -10.55
C GLN A 39 -4.69 -6.20 -11.97
N GLN A 40 -3.74 -6.36 -12.88
CA GLN A 40 -4.03 -6.66 -14.29
C GLN A 40 -4.31 -8.15 -14.55
N LYS A 41 -3.94 -9.05 -13.62
CA LYS A 41 -4.23 -10.49 -13.68
C LYS A 41 -4.71 -11.00 -12.33
N GLY A 42 -5.37 -12.16 -12.32
CA GLY A 42 -6.03 -12.73 -11.12
C GLY A 42 -5.11 -13.01 -9.93
N MET A 43 -3.82 -13.27 -10.15
CA MET A 43 -2.83 -13.61 -9.11
C MET A 43 -1.79 -12.51 -8.88
N TRP A 44 -2.05 -11.28 -9.34
CA TRP A 44 -1.08 -10.19 -9.36
C TRP A 44 -1.26 -9.15 -8.24
N CYS A 45 -1.86 -9.54 -7.11
CA CYS A 45 -2.00 -8.65 -5.96
C CYS A 45 -0.63 -8.13 -5.48
N TRP A 46 0.35 -9.03 -5.37
CA TRP A 46 1.74 -8.71 -5.03
C TRP A 46 2.37 -7.69 -6.00
N ASN A 47 2.02 -7.80 -7.28
CA ASN A 47 2.61 -7.02 -8.36
C ASN A 47 2.01 -5.62 -8.38
N ALA A 48 0.68 -5.52 -8.38
CA ALA A 48 -0.04 -4.27 -8.33
C ALA A 48 0.31 -3.46 -7.08
N ALA A 49 0.39 -4.12 -5.92
CA ALA A 49 0.84 -3.54 -4.67
C ALA A 49 2.27 -2.96 -4.79
N THR A 50 3.20 -3.72 -5.36
CA THR A 50 4.60 -3.30 -5.52
C THR A 50 4.76 -2.16 -6.52
N VAL A 51 4.07 -2.21 -7.67
CA VAL A 51 4.09 -1.14 -8.67
C VAL A 51 3.49 0.14 -8.09
N SER A 52 2.43 0.03 -7.28
CA SER A 52 1.87 1.20 -6.56
C SER A 52 2.94 1.89 -5.69
N VAL A 53 3.77 1.11 -5.00
CA VAL A 53 4.89 1.64 -4.19
C VAL A 53 5.95 2.30 -5.07
N ALA A 54 6.35 1.65 -6.17
CA ALA A 54 7.33 2.21 -7.10
C ALA A 54 6.88 3.56 -7.68
N HIS A 55 5.61 3.67 -8.09
CA HIS A 55 5.03 4.91 -8.60
C HIS A 55 4.86 5.99 -7.53
N HIS A 56 4.64 5.60 -6.27
CA HIS A 56 4.58 6.53 -5.15
C HIS A 56 5.92 7.26 -4.94
N TYR A 57 7.03 6.51 -4.95
CA TYR A 57 8.36 7.11 -4.76
C TYR A 57 8.92 7.75 -6.03
N ASN A 58 8.63 7.19 -7.19
CA ASN A 58 9.05 7.74 -8.48
C ASN A 58 7.91 7.67 -9.50
N LYS A 59 7.15 8.75 -9.64
CA LYS A 59 6.04 8.86 -10.62
C LYS A 59 6.48 8.70 -12.08
N GLY A 60 7.76 8.91 -12.36
CA GLY A 60 8.35 8.73 -13.69
C GLY A 60 8.95 7.34 -13.93
N THR A 61 8.71 6.38 -13.04
CA THR A 61 9.24 5.03 -13.18
C THR A 61 8.59 4.28 -14.35
N ASP A 62 9.40 3.51 -15.07
CA ASP A 62 8.94 2.63 -16.15
C ASP A 62 8.44 1.26 -15.65
N TRP A 63 8.42 1.05 -14.33
CA TRP A 63 7.82 -0.14 -13.74
C TRP A 63 6.32 -0.18 -14.03
N THR A 64 5.93 -1.15 -14.84
CA THR A 64 4.55 -1.57 -15.05
C THR A 64 4.35 -2.94 -14.41
N GLN A 65 3.09 -3.36 -14.22
CA GLN A 65 2.84 -4.70 -13.69
C GLN A 65 3.41 -5.80 -14.61
N CYS A 66 3.31 -5.62 -15.92
CA CYS A 66 3.85 -6.61 -16.85
C CYS A 66 5.40 -6.66 -16.84
N ASN A 67 6.07 -5.50 -16.77
CA ASN A 67 7.54 -5.45 -16.70
C ASN A 67 8.04 -6.04 -15.37
N LEU A 68 7.36 -5.72 -14.26
CA LEU A 68 7.71 -6.27 -12.96
C LEU A 68 7.50 -7.79 -12.91
N ALA A 69 6.36 -8.29 -13.41
CA ALA A 69 6.10 -9.73 -13.51
C ALA A 69 7.19 -10.44 -14.30
N THR A 70 7.52 -9.90 -15.47
CA THR A 70 8.58 -10.43 -16.33
C THR A 70 9.90 -10.52 -15.57
N ALA A 71 10.28 -9.46 -14.89
CA ALA A 71 11.57 -9.37 -14.22
C ALA A 71 11.65 -10.30 -13.00
N VAL A 72 10.58 -10.36 -12.20
CA VAL A 72 10.50 -11.15 -10.96
C VAL A 72 10.38 -12.65 -11.26
N LEU A 73 9.56 -13.06 -12.24
CA LEU A 73 9.41 -14.47 -12.60
C LEU A 73 10.69 -15.03 -13.26
N ASN A 74 11.38 -14.23 -14.08
CA ASN A 74 12.67 -14.66 -14.63
C ASN A 74 13.74 -14.89 -13.55
N ASP A 75 13.73 -14.10 -12.47
CA ASP A 75 14.62 -14.34 -11.33
C ASP A 75 14.23 -15.63 -10.58
N LYS A 76 12.93 -15.80 -10.27
CA LYS A 76 12.38 -17.01 -9.60
C LYS A 76 12.77 -18.31 -10.30
N TYR A 77 12.67 -18.32 -11.64
CA TYR A 77 12.91 -19.51 -12.45
C TYR A 77 14.32 -19.56 -13.06
N SER A 78 15.24 -18.70 -12.62
CA SER A 78 16.61 -18.64 -13.14
C SER A 78 17.36 -19.98 -13.08
N GLY A 79 17.20 -20.73 -11.98
CA GLY A 79 17.77 -22.08 -11.84
C GLY A 79 17.20 -23.07 -12.86
N TRP A 80 15.89 -23.01 -13.13
CA TRP A 80 15.25 -23.86 -14.13
C TRP A 80 15.74 -23.53 -15.54
N PHE A 81 15.86 -22.24 -15.89
CA PHE A 81 16.41 -21.84 -17.20
C PHE A 81 17.87 -22.27 -17.38
N THR A 82 18.66 -22.28 -16.30
CA THR A 82 20.04 -22.78 -16.33
C THR A 82 20.09 -24.27 -16.67
N GLN A 83 19.13 -25.06 -16.15
CA GLN A 83 19.02 -26.50 -16.42
C GLN A 83 18.36 -26.80 -17.78
N ASN A 84 17.68 -25.83 -18.39
CA ASN A 84 16.93 -25.99 -19.63
C ASN A 84 17.35 -24.93 -20.67
N PRO A 85 18.59 -25.00 -21.17
CA PRO A 85 19.10 -24.01 -22.12
C PRO A 85 18.27 -23.98 -23.41
N GLY A 86 18.05 -22.79 -23.95
CA GLY A 86 17.27 -22.57 -25.17
C GLY A 86 15.77 -22.40 -24.96
N GLN A 87 15.25 -22.61 -23.74
CA GLN A 87 13.88 -22.25 -23.41
C GLN A 87 13.71 -20.72 -23.39
N PRO A 88 12.62 -20.18 -23.95
CA PRO A 88 12.39 -18.75 -23.93
C PRO A 88 12.12 -18.28 -22.50
N LYS A 89 12.57 -17.07 -22.17
CA LYS A 89 12.29 -16.43 -20.87
C LYS A 89 10.84 -15.97 -20.77
N PHE A 90 10.40 -15.59 -19.57
CA PHE A 90 9.10 -14.93 -19.40
C PHE A 90 9.08 -13.61 -20.17
N ASP A 91 7.94 -13.32 -20.80
CA ASP A 91 7.58 -12.03 -21.41
C ASP A 91 6.12 -11.73 -21.10
N CYS A 92 5.87 -11.15 -19.93
CA CYS A 92 4.51 -10.91 -19.44
C CYS A 92 3.83 -9.70 -20.07
N CYS A 93 4.55 -8.92 -20.88
CA CYS A 93 4.02 -7.79 -21.65
C CYS A 93 3.65 -8.19 -23.09
N GLY A 94 4.22 -9.29 -23.59
CA GLY A 94 3.94 -9.82 -24.92
C GLY A 94 2.50 -10.32 -25.11
N PRO A 95 2.06 -10.51 -26.37
CA PRO A 95 0.76 -11.07 -26.67
C PRO A 95 0.59 -12.44 -26.00
N ASN A 96 -0.59 -12.69 -25.42
CA ASN A 96 -0.95 -13.86 -24.61
C ASN A 96 -0.15 -14.03 -23.30
N GLY A 97 0.60 -13.02 -22.85
CA GLY A 97 1.44 -13.10 -21.64
C GLY A 97 2.78 -13.81 -21.86
N GLY A 98 3.21 -13.95 -23.11
CA GLY A 98 4.43 -14.63 -23.49
C GLY A 98 4.26 -16.14 -23.63
N PRO A 99 5.36 -16.90 -23.80
CA PRO A 99 5.30 -18.35 -23.93
C PRO A 99 4.85 -19.06 -22.65
N TRP A 100 4.84 -18.36 -21.52
CA TRP A 100 4.52 -18.89 -20.19
C TRP A 100 3.34 -18.16 -19.56
N ASN A 101 2.55 -18.84 -18.74
CA ASN A 101 1.48 -18.20 -18.01
C ASN A 101 2.05 -17.33 -16.87
N CYS A 102 2.09 -16.01 -17.05
CA CYS A 102 2.56 -15.11 -15.99
C CYS A 102 1.57 -14.91 -14.83
N ASN A 103 0.36 -15.47 -14.87
CA ASN A 103 -0.65 -15.32 -13.80
C ASN A 103 -0.32 -16.21 -12.58
N GLU A 104 0.84 -15.97 -11.97
CA GLU A 104 1.32 -16.69 -10.80
C GLU A 104 1.21 -15.87 -9.52
N GLY A 105 0.83 -16.55 -8.44
CA GLY A 105 0.93 -16.01 -7.09
C GLY A 105 2.38 -15.91 -6.65
N TRP A 106 2.62 -15.01 -5.71
CA TRP A 106 3.93 -14.78 -5.11
C TRP A 106 3.79 -14.85 -3.60
N TRP A 107 4.65 -15.64 -2.94
CA TRP A 107 4.70 -15.64 -1.49
C TRP A 107 5.16 -14.26 -1.01
N PRO A 108 4.73 -13.74 0.14
CA PRO A 108 5.22 -12.48 0.71
C PRO A 108 6.71 -12.55 1.11
N ASP A 109 7.58 -12.71 0.13
CA ASP A 109 8.96 -12.29 0.18
C ASP A 109 9.05 -10.88 -0.45
N GLU A 110 10.12 -10.17 -0.13
CA GLU A 110 10.33 -8.81 -0.64
C GLU A 110 11.05 -8.79 -1.98
N GLY A 111 11.14 -9.92 -2.68
CA GLY A 111 11.73 -10.00 -4.01
C GLY A 111 11.17 -8.94 -4.97
N PRO A 112 9.84 -8.70 -5.02
CA PRO A 112 9.26 -7.63 -5.82
C PRO A 112 9.71 -6.23 -5.39
N LEU A 113 9.70 -5.94 -4.08
CA LEU A 113 10.17 -4.65 -3.54
C LEU A 113 11.67 -4.44 -3.79
N GLN A 114 12.47 -5.49 -3.67
CA GLN A 114 13.89 -5.47 -4.00
C GLN A 114 14.09 -5.20 -5.48
N LYS A 115 13.28 -5.83 -6.34
CA LYS A 115 13.37 -5.67 -7.80
C LYS A 115 13.11 -4.22 -8.22
N VAL A 116 12.17 -3.54 -7.57
CA VAL A 116 11.90 -2.11 -7.81
C VAL A 116 12.78 -1.15 -7.01
N GLY A 117 13.66 -1.66 -6.13
CA GLY A 117 14.59 -0.85 -5.34
C GLY A 117 14.02 -0.23 -4.07
N HIS A 118 12.79 -0.59 -3.67
CA HIS A 118 12.07 0.05 -2.57
C HIS A 118 11.87 -0.86 -1.35
N LYS A 119 12.74 -1.85 -1.14
CA LYS A 119 12.75 -2.74 0.03
C LYS A 119 13.49 -2.08 1.19
N ALA A 120 12.86 -1.94 2.35
CA ALA A 120 13.49 -1.37 3.55
C ALA A 120 14.26 -2.43 4.38
N ASP A 121 13.54 -3.23 5.15
CA ASP A 121 14.06 -4.37 5.93
C ASP A 121 13.66 -5.68 5.27
N GLY A 122 13.84 -6.84 5.91
CA GLY A 122 13.27 -8.14 5.53
C GLY A 122 11.76 -8.25 5.84
N PRO A 123 11.01 -9.21 5.23
CA PRO A 123 9.58 -9.35 5.53
C PRO A 123 9.41 -9.69 7.01
N ARG A 124 8.66 -8.85 7.72
CA ARG A 124 8.32 -9.09 9.11
C ARG A 124 7.17 -10.09 9.16
N LEU A 125 7.40 -11.24 9.77
CA LEU A 125 6.31 -12.14 10.13
C LEU A 125 5.41 -11.45 11.18
N GLY A 126 4.10 -11.54 10.94
CA GLY A 126 3.08 -10.96 11.78
C GLY A 126 2.68 -9.53 11.41
N VAL A 127 1.90 -8.95 12.32
CA VAL A 127 1.21 -7.67 12.15
C VAL A 127 2.14 -6.50 12.49
N LEU A 128 2.04 -5.41 11.73
CA LEU A 128 2.71 -4.16 12.06
C LEU A 128 1.90 -3.39 13.13
N PRO A 129 2.47 -3.08 14.30
CA PRO A 129 1.77 -2.33 15.33
C PRO A 129 1.27 -0.96 14.85
N LYS A 130 0.15 -0.50 15.42
CA LYS A 130 -0.47 0.81 15.15
C LYS A 130 0.53 1.98 15.16
N GLN A 131 1.41 2.03 16.15
CA GLN A 131 2.42 3.08 16.27
C GLN A 131 3.43 3.03 15.11
N GLU A 132 3.84 1.83 14.69
CA GLU A 132 4.73 1.67 13.54
C GLU A 132 4.04 2.07 12.24
N ILE A 133 2.75 1.77 12.05
CA ILE A 133 1.98 2.27 10.88
C ILE A 133 2.02 3.80 10.82
N ALA A 134 1.78 4.47 11.96
CA ALA A 134 1.85 5.93 12.01
C ALA A 134 3.25 6.46 11.66
N GLN A 135 4.31 5.77 12.08
CA GLN A 135 5.70 6.11 11.74
C GLN A 135 6.00 5.92 10.25
N GLU A 136 5.53 4.83 9.63
CA GLU A 136 5.71 4.60 8.18
C GLU A 136 4.97 5.66 7.35
N VAL A 137 3.71 5.95 7.70
CA VAL A 137 2.92 6.97 7.02
C VAL A 137 3.52 8.37 7.20
N THR A 138 4.03 8.71 8.39
CA THR A 138 4.78 9.96 8.63
C THR A 138 6.08 10.01 7.84
N GLY A 139 6.73 8.87 7.66
CA GLY A 139 7.91 8.73 6.83
C GLY A 139 7.67 8.81 5.33
N ASN A 140 6.43 9.02 4.88
CA ASN A 140 6.01 8.93 3.49
C ASN A 140 6.19 7.52 2.87
N ARG A 141 6.07 6.45 3.67
CA ARG A 141 6.35 5.07 3.26
C ARG A 141 5.09 4.18 3.28
N PRO A 142 4.59 3.73 2.11
CA PRO A 142 3.51 2.73 2.08
C PRO A 142 3.95 1.40 2.70
N VAL A 143 3.04 0.70 3.35
CA VAL A 143 3.28 -0.62 3.94
C VAL A 143 2.48 -1.66 3.18
N LEU A 144 3.13 -2.73 2.72
CA LEU A 144 2.44 -3.85 2.12
C LEU A 144 2.07 -4.84 3.21
N VAL A 145 0.87 -5.39 3.11
CA VAL A 145 0.26 -6.30 4.09
C VAL A 145 -0.09 -7.60 3.40
N ASN A 146 0.49 -8.70 3.88
CA ASN A 146 0.09 -10.03 3.45
C ASN A 146 -1.06 -10.55 4.30
N ILE A 147 -2.14 -10.92 3.63
CA ILE A 147 -3.31 -11.58 4.18
C ILE A 147 -3.30 -13.03 3.72
N ALA A 148 -3.62 -13.95 4.63
CA ALA A 148 -3.77 -15.36 4.32
C ALA A 148 -5.09 -15.91 4.89
N TRP A 149 -5.60 -16.97 4.28
CA TRP A 149 -6.79 -17.69 4.73
C TRP A 149 -6.44 -19.12 5.13
N ALA A 150 -7.14 -19.65 6.14
CA ALA A 150 -6.94 -21.04 6.58
C ALA A 150 -7.22 -22.07 5.48
N GLY A 151 -8.13 -21.76 4.54
CA GLY A 151 -8.43 -22.59 3.36
C GLY A 151 -7.39 -22.50 2.25
N GLY A 152 -6.29 -21.76 2.46
CA GLY A 152 -5.28 -21.46 1.45
C GLY A 152 -5.58 -20.17 0.68
N GLY A 153 -4.61 -19.77 -0.14
CA GLY A 153 -4.61 -18.48 -0.83
C GLY A 153 -3.99 -17.36 0.01
N GLY A 154 -3.64 -16.28 -0.68
CA GLY A 154 -3.05 -15.10 -0.07
C GLY A 154 -3.39 -13.86 -0.87
N HIS A 155 -3.28 -12.71 -0.22
CA HIS A 155 -3.58 -11.42 -0.83
C HIS A 155 -2.65 -10.35 -0.27
N ILE A 156 -2.21 -9.43 -1.13
CA ILE A 156 -1.35 -8.32 -0.73
C ILE A 156 -2.08 -7.02 -0.98
N VAL A 157 -2.17 -6.19 0.06
CA VAL A 157 -2.76 -4.84 0.01
C VAL A 157 -1.77 -3.82 0.56
N ASN A 158 -1.99 -2.54 0.25
CA ASN A 158 -1.14 -1.46 0.74
C ASN A 158 -1.87 -0.60 1.76
N ILE A 159 -1.27 -0.37 2.92
CA ILE A 159 -1.64 0.73 3.81
C ILE A 159 -0.90 1.98 3.34
N PHE A 160 -1.65 3.06 3.10
CA PHE A 160 -1.11 4.35 2.69
C PHE A 160 -1.59 5.50 3.59
N GLY A 161 -2.30 5.19 4.67
CA GLY A 161 -2.78 6.20 5.61
C GLY A 161 -3.47 5.58 6.81
N HIS A 162 -3.86 6.42 7.76
CA HIS A 162 -4.59 6.01 8.95
C HIS A 162 -5.45 7.14 9.51
N SER A 163 -6.53 6.75 10.19
CA SER A 163 -7.28 7.61 11.11
C SER A 163 -6.78 7.36 12.53
N HIS A 164 -6.80 8.39 13.39
CA HIS A 164 -6.34 8.30 14.76
C HIS A 164 -7.11 9.20 15.72
N LEU A 165 -7.07 8.84 17.01
CA LEU A 165 -7.57 9.66 18.10
C LEU A 165 -6.60 10.82 18.39
N ALA A 166 -7.05 11.81 19.18
CA ALA A 166 -6.24 12.96 19.56
C ALA A 166 -4.95 12.61 20.34
N ASP A 167 -4.87 11.42 20.93
CA ASP A 167 -3.66 10.90 21.60
C ASP A 167 -2.71 10.16 20.63
N GLY A 168 -2.99 10.16 19.33
CA GLY A 168 -2.21 9.47 18.30
C GLY A 168 -2.57 8.00 18.08
N THR A 169 -3.53 7.45 18.84
CA THR A 169 -3.92 6.04 18.69
C THR A 169 -4.63 5.80 17.36
N VAL A 170 -4.02 5.00 16.48
CA VAL A 170 -4.64 4.57 15.21
C VAL A 170 -5.95 3.81 15.48
N THR A 171 -7.01 4.18 14.78
CA THR A 171 -8.31 3.47 14.80
C THR A 171 -8.54 2.70 13.51
N ASP A 172 -8.29 3.35 12.39
CA ASP A 172 -8.56 2.84 11.05
C ASP A 172 -7.33 3.00 10.18
N VAL A 173 -7.22 2.14 9.17
CA VAL A 173 -6.16 2.18 8.16
C VAL A 173 -6.78 2.42 6.80
N TRP A 174 -6.09 3.23 6.00
CA TRP A 174 -6.49 3.54 4.64
C TRP A 174 -5.73 2.58 3.74
N VAL A 175 -6.49 1.72 3.06
CA VAL A 175 -5.98 0.57 2.32
C VAL A 175 -6.27 0.75 0.84
N HIS A 176 -5.31 0.34 0.01
CA HIS A 176 -5.56 0.04 -1.39
C HIS A 176 -5.48 -1.48 -1.60
N ASP A 177 -6.61 -2.08 -1.95
CA ASP A 177 -6.74 -3.47 -2.36
C ASP A 177 -6.62 -3.55 -3.89
N PRO A 178 -5.68 -4.33 -4.46
CA PRO A 178 -5.58 -4.53 -5.91
C PRO A 178 -6.85 -5.04 -6.63
N TRP A 179 -7.82 -5.63 -5.92
CA TRP A 179 -9.13 -5.99 -6.47
C TRP A 179 -10.16 -4.88 -6.34
N ASP A 180 -10.23 -4.22 -5.19
CA ASP A 180 -11.37 -3.39 -4.82
C ASP A 180 -11.06 -1.88 -4.88
N GLY A 181 -9.79 -1.52 -5.04
CA GLY A 181 -9.32 -0.16 -4.96
C GLY A 181 -9.19 0.33 -3.53
N THR A 182 -9.41 1.64 -3.33
CA THR A 182 -9.11 2.33 -2.07
C THR A 182 -10.31 2.42 -1.14
N TYR A 183 -10.13 2.08 0.14
CA TYR A 183 -11.13 2.25 1.19
C TYR A 183 -10.49 2.38 2.58
N ILE A 184 -11.31 2.72 3.58
CA ILE A 184 -10.91 2.79 4.99
C ILE A 184 -11.51 1.59 5.71
N ILE A 185 -10.70 0.92 6.53
CA ILE A 185 -11.10 -0.26 7.31
C ILE A 185 -10.55 -0.14 8.74
N PRO A 186 -11.30 -0.58 9.77
CA PRO A 186 -10.75 -0.65 11.13
C PRO A 186 -9.46 -1.47 11.15
N TYR A 187 -8.46 -1.02 11.92
CA TYR A 187 -7.18 -1.72 12.01
C TYR A 187 -7.37 -3.18 12.45
N GLU A 188 -8.23 -3.43 13.43
CA GLU A 188 -8.53 -4.76 13.95
C GLU A 188 -9.22 -5.65 12.89
N GLU A 189 -10.02 -5.06 12.01
CA GLU A 189 -10.68 -5.80 10.94
C GLU A 189 -9.69 -6.20 9.84
N LEU A 190 -8.77 -5.31 9.43
CA LEU A 190 -7.66 -5.70 8.55
C LEU A 190 -6.78 -6.79 9.20
N ARG A 191 -6.55 -6.68 10.51
CA ARG A 191 -5.70 -7.62 11.25
C ARG A 191 -6.29 -9.03 11.28
N ASP A 192 -7.55 -9.16 11.67
CA ASP A 192 -8.11 -10.45 12.10
C ASP A 192 -9.21 -11.00 11.18
N LYS A 193 -9.88 -10.15 10.40
CA LYS A 193 -11.15 -10.48 9.74
C LYS A 193 -11.26 -9.87 8.34
N TYR A 194 -10.12 -9.72 7.66
CA TYR A 194 -10.10 -9.16 6.32
C TYR A 194 -11.01 -9.97 5.39
N LYS A 195 -12.02 -9.30 4.82
CA LYS A 195 -13.06 -9.93 3.96
C LYS A 195 -13.56 -11.26 4.54
N THR A 196 -14.06 -11.21 5.79
CA THR A 196 -14.65 -12.32 6.57
C THR A 196 -13.66 -13.01 7.51
N ASN A 197 -12.63 -13.66 6.98
CA ASN A 197 -11.75 -14.54 7.76
C ASN A 197 -10.30 -14.57 7.27
N GLY A 198 -9.88 -13.58 6.48
CA GLY A 198 -8.48 -13.37 6.14
C GLY A 198 -7.73 -12.76 7.32
N THR A 199 -6.50 -13.20 7.56
CA THR A 199 -5.66 -12.73 8.66
C THR A 199 -4.37 -12.12 8.13
N TRP A 200 -3.99 -10.97 8.68
CA TRP A 200 -2.69 -10.34 8.43
C TRP A 200 -1.58 -11.22 9.01
N THR A 201 -0.76 -11.80 8.13
CA THR A 201 0.30 -12.76 8.50
C THR A 201 1.72 -12.25 8.27
N ALA A 202 1.93 -11.24 7.42
CA ALA A 202 3.23 -10.61 7.26
C ALA A 202 3.13 -9.14 6.83
N SER A 203 4.17 -8.37 7.11
CA SER A 203 4.33 -6.97 6.71
C SER A 203 5.62 -6.79 5.93
N MET A 204 5.55 -6.02 4.85
CA MET A 204 6.73 -5.58 4.11
C MET A 204 6.78 -4.06 4.13
N LYS A 205 7.86 -3.51 4.69
CA LYS A 205 8.10 -2.06 4.74
C LYS A 205 8.81 -1.64 3.47
N SER A 206 8.41 -0.50 2.92
CA SER A 206 9.07 0.08 1.76
C SER A 206 9.96 1.26 2.15
N GLN A 207 10.86 1.66 1.25
CA GLN A 207 11.68 2.86 1.39
C GLN A 207 11.78 3.65 0.07
N PRO A 208 12.01 4.98 0.13
CA PRO A 208 12.25 5.80 -1.05
C PRO A 208 13.38 5.31 -1.95
#